data_AF-A0A1H7USM4-F1
#
_entry.id   AF-A0A1H7USM4-F1
#
_cell.length_a   1.000
_cell.length_b   1.000
_cell.length_c   1.000
_cell.angle_alpha   90.00
_cell.angle_beta   90.00
_cell.angle_gamma   90.00
#
_symmetry.space_group_name_H-M   'P 1'
#
loop_
_entity.id
_entity.type
_entity.pdbx_description
1 polymer ?
#
loop_
_entity_poly.entity_id
_entity_poly.type
_entity_poly.pdbx_seq_one_letter_code
_entity_poly.pdbx_strand_id
1 'polypeptide(L)'
;MSYHHFTIDERESILIYRTKGMTFSQIARLLHRHPSSISRELKRHSKQGNYSPSRAQTAYHLAKSHCGRKRKLEIDTELSQTVKHLFL
;
A
#
# COMPACT_ATOMS: atom_id res chain seq x y z
N MET A 1 -18.40 -4.39 -2.42
CA MET A 1 -17.39 -4.14 -1.37
C MET A 1 -16.36 -3.16 -1.91
N SER A 2 -16.23 -1.98 -1.30
CA SER A 2 -15.12 -1.09 -1.62
C SER A 2 -13.86 -1.60 -0.91
N TYR A 3 -12.79 -1.81 -1.66
CA TYR A 3 -11.52 -2.27 -1.10
C TYR A 3 -10.79 -1.10 -0.45
N HIS A 4 -10.85 -1.01 0.86
CA HIS A 4 -10.21 0.05 1.63
C HIS A 4 -8.83 -0.38 2.10
N HIS A 5 -7.81 0.20 1.48
CA HIS A 5 -6.42 0.04 1.93
C HIS A 5 -6.22 0.65 3.32
N PHE A 6 -5.23 0.14 4.04
CA PHE A 6 -4.76 0.80 5.25
C PHE A 6 -4.07 2.12 4.88
N THR A 7 -4.35 3.18 5.63
CA THR A 7 -3.59 4.44 5.59
C THR A 7 -2.27 4.28 6.34
N ILE A 8 -1.38 5.27 6.23
CA ILE A 8 -0.14 5.28 7.03
C ILE A 8 -0.46 5.33 8.53
N ASP A 9 -1.41 6.15 8.95
CA ASP A 9 -1.80 6.29 10.36
C ASP A 9 -2.35 4.98 10.95
N GLU A 10 -3.16 4.25 10.17
CA GLU A 10 -3.66 2.95 10.60
C GLU A 10 -2.52 1.93 10.72
N ARG A 11 -1.53 1.95 9.81
CA ARG A 11 -0.35 1.08 9.89
C ARG A 11 0.51 1.41 11.11
N GLU A 12 0.73 2.68 11.41
CA GLU A 12 1.45 3.12 12.60
C GLU A 12 0.71 2.72 13.88
N SER A 13 -0.61 2.89 13.89
CA SER A 13 -1.46 2.44 14.99
C SER A 13 -1.35 0.93 15.20
N ILE A 14 -1.36 0.12 14.14
CA ILE A 14 -1.14 -1.34 14.22
C ILE A 14 0.19 -1.65 14.89
N LEU A 15 1.29 -0.97 14.50
CA LEU A 15 2.59 -1.17 15.13
C LEU A 15 2.54 -0.86 16.63
N ILE A 16 2.02 0.32 17.00
CA ILE A 16 1.93 0.78 18.40
C ILE A 16 1.07 -0.17 19.25
N TYR A 17 -0.05 -0.65 18.74
CA TYR A 17 -0.90 -1.57 19.50
C TYR A 17 -0.30 -2.97 19.62
N ARG A 18 0.44 -3.43 18.60
CA ARG A 18 1.18 -4.70 18.68
C ARG A 18 2.32 -4.64 19.68
N THR A 19 3.05 -3.54 19.77
CA THR A 19 4.10 -3.36 20.79
C THR A 19 3.52 -3.29 22.20
N LYS A 20 2.29 -2.80 22.36
CA LYS A 20 1.52 -2.87 23.61
C LYS A 20 0.91 -4.25 23.92
N GLY A 21 1.18 -5.27 23.12
CA GLY A 21 0.71 -6.64 23.37
C GLY A 21 -0.75 -6.90 22.99
N MET A 22 -1.41 -6.00 22.26
CA MET A 22 -2.82 -6.17 21.89
C MET A 22 -3.02 -7.28 20.85
N THR A 23 -4.15 -7.97 20.97
CA THR A 23 -4.59 -9.01 20.01
C THR A 23 -5.15 -8.39 18.74
N PHE A 24 -5.18 -9.15 17.63
CA PHE A 24 -5.72 -8.65 16.36
C PHE A 24 -7.19 -8.22 16.48
N SER A 25 -8.01 -8.93 17.26
CA SER A 25 -9.42 -8.55 17.49
C SER A 25 -9.59 -7.24 18.26
N GLN A 26 -8.68 -6.92 19.19
CA GLN A 26 -8.71 -5.63 19.89
C GLN A 26 -8.31 -4.49 18.96
N ILE A 27 -7.21 -4.65 18.22
CA ILE A 27 -6.74 -3.66 17.24
C ILE A 27 -7.80 -3.37 16.19
N ALA A 28 -8.40 -4.43 15.66
CA ALA A 28 -9.45 -4.35 14.65
C ALA A 28 -10.66 -3.53 15.12
N ARG A 29 -11.10 -3.71 16.38
CA ARG A 29 -12.18 -2.91 16.96
C ARG A 29 -11.82 -1.44 17.07
N LEU A 30 -10.60 -1.12 17.50
CA LEU A 30 -10.14 0.28 17.63
C LEU A 30 -10.01 0.99 16.28
N LEU A 31 -9.59 0.27 15.25
CA LEU A 31 -9.42 0.81 13.89
C LEU A 31 -10.69 0.68 13.04
N HIS A 32 -11.79 0.16 13.58
CA HIS A 32 -13.01 -0.16 12.83
C HIS A 32 -12.75 -1.01 11.58
N ARG A 33 -11.80 -1.93 11.66
CA ARG A 33 -11.43 -2.88 10.59
C ARG A 33 -11.79 -4.30 10.99
N HIS A 34 -11.75 -5.22 10.01
CA HIS A 34 -11.92 -6.64 10.29
C HIS A 34 -10.62 -7.26 10.84
N PRO A 35 -10.67 -8.16 11.85
CA PRO A 35 -9.47 -8.81 12.41
C PRO A 35 -8.60 -9.52 11.37
N SER A 36 -9.24 -10.15 10.38
CA SER A 36 -8.51 -10.79 9.27
C SER A 36 -7.77 -9.79 8.37
N SER A 37 -8.19 -8.52 8.30
CA SER A 37 -7.44 -7.48 7.58
C SER A 37 -6.16 -7.09 8.31
N ILE A 38 -6.21 -6.98 9.65
CA ILE A 38 -5.02 -6.74 10.48
C ILE A 38 -4.03 -7.90 10.35
N SER A 39 -4.52 -9.13 10.46
CA SER A 39 -3.71 -10.35 10.29
C SER A 39 -3.06 -10.40 8.91
N ARG A 40 -3.80 -10.11 7.83
CA ARG A 40 -3.27 -10.09 6.47
C ARG A 40 -2.21 -9.01 6.26
N GLU A 41 -2.42 -7.80 6.79
CA GLU A 41 -1.45 -6.70 6.73
C GLU A 41 -0.12 -7.11 7.40
N LEU A 42 -0.20 -7.60 8.64
CA LEU A 42 0.97 -8.05 9.38
C LEU A 42 1.66 -9.23 8.70
N LYS A 43 0.91 -10.24 8.23
CA LYS A 43 1.49 -11.39 7.53
C LYS A 43 2.21 -10.98 6.24
N ARG A 44 1.68 -10.01 5.50
CA ARG A 44 2.27 -9.55 4.23
C ARG A 44 3.54 -8.73 4.43
N HIS A 45 3.58 -7.90 5.47
CA HIS A 45 4.62 -6.88 5.64
C HIS A 45 5.57 -7.12 6.83
N SER A 46 5.37 -8.18 7.60
CA SER A 46 6.34 -8.60 8.62
C SER A 46 7.42 -9.47 8.00
N LYS A 47 8.68 -9.02 8.08
CA LYS A 47 9.84 -9.83 7.69
C LYS A 47 10.57 -10.27 8.95
N GLN A 48 10.77 -11.59 9.12
CA GLN A 48 11.43 -12.16 10.30
C GLN A 48 10.79 -11.72 11.63
N GLY A 49 9.46 -11.54 11.64
CA GLY A 49 8.72 -11.10 12.83
C GLY A 49 8.71 -9.59 13.08
N ASN A 50 9.48 -8.79 12.33
CA ASN A 50 9.48 -7.34 12.47
C ASN A 50 8.54 -6.66 11.47
N TYR A 51 7.57 -5.89 11.98
CA TYR A 51 6.62 -5.12 11.19
C TYR A 51 7.08 -3.65 11.10
N SER A 52 7.01 -3.07 9.90
CA SER A 52 7.37 -1.67 9.67
C SER A 52 6.31 -0.98 8.82
N PRO A 53 5.59 0.01 9.38
CA PRO A 53 4.57 0.80 8.68
C PRO A 53 5.10 1.49 7.42
N SER A 54 6.28 2.12 7.50
CA SER A 54 6.91 2.79 6.36
C SER A 54 7.23 1.82 5.23
N ARG A 55 7.77 0.64 5.54
CA ARG A 55 8.04 -0.40 4.52
C ARG A 55 6.75 -0.93 3.90
N ALA A 56 5.70 -1.13 4.69
CA ALA A 56 4.40 -1.55 4.19
C ALA A 56 3.79 -0.51 3.23
N GLN A 57 3.87 0.77 3.59
CA GLN A 57 3.43 1.90 2.76
C GLN A 57 4.21 1.98 1.45
N THR A 58 5.55 1.94 1.50
CA THR A 58 6.40 1.98 0.31
C THR A 58 6.13 0.79 -0.62
N ALA A 59 5.98 -0.42 -0.05
CA ALA A 59 5.65 -1.61 -0.83
C ALA A 59 4.29 -1.47 -1.54
N TYR A 60 3.29 -0.88 -0.87
CA TYR A 60 2.00 -0.58 -1.49
C TYR A 60 2.15 0.42 -2.65
N HIS A 61 2.85 1.53 -2.45
CA HIS A 61 3.05 2.53 -3.50
C HIS A 61 3.81 1.96 -4.71
N LEU A 62 4.83 1.14 -4.47
CA LEU A 62 5.55 0.44 -5.54
C LEU A 62 4.64 -0.50 -6.30
N ALA A 63 3.87 -1.36 -5.61
CA ALA A 63 2.93 -2.25 -6.29
C ALA A 63 1.88 -1.46 -7.09
N LYS A 64 1.37 -0.37 -6.53
CA LYS A 64 0.40 0.52 -7.18
C LYS A 64 0.99 1.23 -8.39
N SER A 65 2.26 1.60 -8.37
CA SER A 65 2.93 2.25 -9.51
C SER A 65 3.11 1.31 -10.70
N HIS A 66 3.04 -0.02 -10.52
CA HIS A 66 3.01 -0.98 -11.61
C HIS A 66 1.59 -1.22 -12.17
N CYS A 67 0.55 -0.94 -11.39
CA CYS A 67 -0.83 -1.13 -11.83
C CYS A 67 -1.27 -0.11 -12.90
N GLY A 68 -2.29 -0.49 -13.68
CA GLY A 68 -2.96 0.38 -14.64
C GLY A 68 -2.19 0.61 -15.95
N ARG A 69 -2.92 1.10 -16.96
CA ARG A 69 -2.34 1.42 -18.27
C ARG A 69 -1.42 2.62 -18.15
N LYS A 70 -0.20 2.49 -18.65
CA LYS A 70 0.78 3.58 -18.67
C LYS A 70 0.56 4.50 -19.85
N ARG A 71 0.80 5.80 -19.63
CA ARG A 71 0.73 6.83 -20.67
C ARG A 71 1.99 6.72 -21.53
N LYS A 72 1.87 6.08 -22.69
CA LYS A 72 3.03 5.76 -23.55
C LYS A 72 3.85 6.99 -23.91
N LEU A 73 3.19 8.11 -24.24
CA LEU A 73 3.86 9.35 -24.65
C LEU A 73 4.60 10.07 -23.49
N GLU A 74 4.34 9.70 -22.24
CA GLU A 74 5.09 10.20 -21.07
C GLU A 74 6.32 9.32 -20.75
N ILE A 75 6.33 8.07 -21.24
CA ILE A 75 7.41 7.10 -20.99
C ILE A 75 8.39 7.07 -22.16
N ASP A 76 7.86 7.09 -23.38
CA ASP A 76 8.61 6.95 -24.62
C ASP A 76 8.74 8.31 -25.29
N THR A 77 9.91 8.92 -25.10
CA THR A 77 10.23 10.26 -25.62
C THR A 77 10.28 10.28 -27.15
N GLU A 78 10.79 9.23 -27.79
CA GLU A 78 10.89 9.11 -29.25
C GLU A 78 9.50 9.03 -29.89
N LEU A 79 8.63 8.18 -29.32
CA LEU A 79 7.23 8.09 -29.74
C LEU A 79 6.51 9.44 -29.53
N SER A 80 6.77 10.11 -28.41
CA SER A 80 6.20 11.42 -28.11
C SER A 80 6.60 12.48 -29.13
N GLN A 81 7.88 12.52 -29.52
CA GLN A 81 8.39 13.43 -30.54
C GLN A 81 7.83 13.13 -31.93
N THR A 82 7.75 11.84 -32.30
CA THR A 82 7.18 11.42 -33.58
C THR A 82 5.71 11.82 -33.70
N VAL A 83 4.91 11.58 -32.64
CA VAL A 83 3.50 11.98 -32.62
C VAL A 83 3.35 13.50 -32.71
N LYS A 84 4.19 14.26 -32.00
CA LYS A 84 4.18 15.73 -32.11
C LYS A 84 4.48 16.16 -33.55
N HIS A 85 5.56 15.65 -34.15
CA HIS A 85 5.93 16.01 -35.51
C HIS A 85 4.85 15.69 -36.57
N LEU A 86 4.15 14.56 -36.41
CA LEU A 86 3.18 14.11 -37.41
C LEU A 86 1.78 14.74 -37.26
N PHE A 87 1.38 15.17 -36.06
CA PHE A 87 -0.03 15.49 -35.76
C PHE A 87 -0.26 16.79 -34.98
N LEU A 88 0.78 17.46 -34.47
CA LEU A 88 0.68 18.69 -33.68
C LEU A 88 1.53 19.82 -34.27
#